data_AF-A0A099V5I3-F1
#
_entry.id   AF-A0A099V5I3-F1
#
_cell.length_a   1.000
_cell.length_b   1.000
_cell.length_c   1.000
_cell.angle_alpha   90.00
_cell.angle_beta   90.00
_cell.angle_gamma   90.00
#
_symmetry.space_group_name_H-M   'P 1'
#
loop_
_entity.id
_entity.type
_entity.pdbx_description
1 polymer ?
#
loop_
_entity_poly.entity_id
_entity_poly.type
_entity_poly.pdbx_seq_one_letter_code
_entity_poly.pdbx_strand_id
1 'polypeptide(L)'
;MQEQTNQYDTTQEQGQLEAIQKELQDIEASVENDFAEHISALIDNDSVLEELFFSDRVTFFKKVIEEQNKFVNALVEPRVAKVKELQDTIAGKSELANIEAIKQDFQSRHPEVNIKELIAFFANELPQRVQEEIKSQPIEAFFDLVYEIYAAQNAEEAPSEESPPEDLPAQAQGVAVDSQQSDTNSGALPMNRQ
;
A
#
# COMPACT_ATOMS: atom_id res chain seq x y z
N MET A 1 28.83 -12.42 -21.39
CA MET A 1 27.91 -11.30 -21.10
C MET A 1 27.24 -11.67 -19.79
N GLN A 2 27.51 -10.93 -18.71
CA GLN A 2 26.80 -11.15 -17.46
C GLN A 2 25.41 -10.56 -17.65
N GLU A 3 24.38 -11.41 -17.71
CA GLU A 3 23.01 -10.96 -17.56
C GLU A 3 22.93 -10.31 -16.18
N GLN A 4 22.93 -8.98 -16.15
CA GLN A 4 22.42 -8.26 -15.00
C GLN A 4 20.94 -8.64 -14.93
N THR A 5 20.64 -9.65 -14.11
CA THR A 5 19.25 -9.96 -13.75
C THR A 5 18.66 -8.68 -13.18
N ASN A 6 17.76 -8.06 -13.95
CA ASN A 6 17.03 -6.89 -13.47
C ASN A 6 16.30 -7.34 -12.20
N GLN A 7 16.72 -6.81 -11.06
CA GLN A 7 16.23 -7.26 -9.74
C GLN A 7 14.73 -7.03 -9.55
N TYR A 8 14.11 -6.23 -10.42
CA TYR A 8 12.68 -5.94 -10.45
C TYR A 8 11.94 -6.67 -11.58
N ASP A 9 12.61 -7.55 -12.32
CA ASP A 9 11.94 -8.43 -13.27
C ASP A 9 10.96 -9.35 -12.54
N THR A 10 9.73 -9.39 -13.06
CA THR A 10 8.59 -10.14 -12.52
C THR A 10 8.10 -11.21 -13.49
N THR A 11 8.79 -11.43 -14.61
CA THR A 11 8.38 -12.36 -15.67
C THR A 11 8.19 -13.78 -15.13
N GLN A 12 9.08 -14.24 -14.25
CA GLN A 12 9.00 -15.57 -13.66
C GLN A 12 7.80 -15.69 -12.71
N GLU A 13 7.60 -14.71 -11.84
CA GLU A 13 6.48 -14.68 -10.89
C GLU A 13 5.13 -14.59 -11.60
N GLN A 14 5.04 -13.82 -12.68
CA GLN A 14 3.85 -13.74 -13.53
C GLN A 14 3.54 -15.10 -14.18
N GLY A 15 4.55 -15.77 -14.75
CA GLY A 15 4.37 -17.11 -15.31
C GLY A 15 3.91 -18.14 -14.27
N GLN A 16 4.44 -18.08 -13.05
CA GLN A 16 3.98 -18.93 -11.94
C GLN A 16 2.54 -18.60 -11.53
N LEU A 17 2.19 -17.32 -11.47
CA LEU A 17 0.84 -16.88 -11.11
C LEU A 17 -0.19 -17.38 -12.13
N GLU A 18 0.09 -17.23 -13.43
CA GLU A 18 -0.75 -17.74 -14.51
C GLU A 18 -0.92 -19.26 -14.44
N ALA A 19 0.17 -19.99 -14.17
CA ALA A 19 0.13 -21.44 -14.02
C ALA A 19 -0.78 -21.86 -12.86
N ILE A 20 -0.65 -21.24 -11.69
CA ILE A 20 -1.48 -21.57 -10.51
C ILE A 20 -2.94 -21.16 -10.73
N GLN A 21 -3.20 -20.04 -11.41
CA GLN A 21 -4.55 -19.64 -11.77
C GLN A 21 -5.21 -20.68 -12.69
N LYS A 22 -4.46 -21.22 -13.65
CA LYS A 22 -4.93 -22.31 -14.49
C LYS A 22 -5.19 -23.59 -13.69
N GLU A 23 -4.27 -23.97 -12.79
CA GLU A 23 -4.49 -25.12 -11.90
C GLU A 23 -5.77 -24.97 -11.07
N LEU A 24 -6.07 -23.77 -10.56
CA LEU A 24 -7.28 -23.51 -9.80
C LEU A 24 -8.55 -23.65 -10.67
N GLN A 25 -8.50 -23.21 -11.93
CA GLN A 25 -9.61 -23.41 -12.89
C GLN A 25 -9.80 -24.88 -13.22
N ASP A 26 -8.71 -25.62 -13.42
CA ASP A 26 -8.75 -27.06 -13.69
C ASP A 26 -9.34 -27.81 -12.48
N ILE A 27 -8.96 -27.44 -11.24
CA ILE A 27 -9.56 -27.95 -10.01
C ILE A 27 -11.05 -27.61 -9.95
N GLU A 28 -11.44 -26.36 -10.20
CA GLU A 28 -12.86 -25.97 -10.18
C GLU A 28 -13.71 -26.81 -11.15
N ALA A 29 -13.15 -27.16 -12.31
CA ALA A 29 -13.83 -27.98 -13.31
C ALA A 29 -13.92 -29.47 -12.93
N SER A 30 -12.97 -30.02 -12.16
CA SER A 30 -12.91 -31.45 -11.84
C SER A 30 -13.33 -31.80 -10.40
N VAL A 31 -13.34 -30.84 -9.48
CA VAL A 31 -13.41 -31.09 -8.03
C VAL A 31 -14.62 -31.91 -7.60
N GLU A 32 -15.78 -31.73 -8.25
CA GLU A 32 -16.98 -32.51 -7.94
C GLU A 32 -16.84 -33.98 -8.32
N ASN A 33 -16.27 -34.26 -9.50
CA ASN A 33 -16.03 -35.62 -9.97
C ASN A 33 -14.92 -36.28 -9.13
N ASP A 34 -13.83 -35.57 -8.90
CA ASP A 34 -12.70 -36.08 -8.12
C ASP A 34 -13.11 -36.35 -6.67
N PHE A 35 -13.97 -35.51 -6.11
CA PHE A 35 -14.55 -35.74 -4.78
C PHE A 35 -15.49 -36.96 -4.78
N ALA A 36 -16.31 -37.16 -5.82
CA ALA A 36 -17.19 -38.32 -5.92
C ALA A 36 -16.39 -39.63 -5.95
N GLU A 37 -15.29 -39.67 -6.72
CA GLU A 37 -14.36 -40.81 -6.75
C GLU A 37 -13.69 -41.01 -5.38
N HIS A 38 -13.21 -39.94 -4.77
CA HIS A 38 -12.58 -39.97 -3.45
C HIS A 38 -13.52 -40.49 -2.35
N ILE A 39 -14.74 -39.95 -2.27
CA ILE A 39 -15.70 -40.32 -1.22
C ILE A 39 -16.24 -41.73 -1.43
N SER A 40 -16.43 -42.17 -2.68
CA SER A 40 -16.81 -43.56 -2.97
C SER A 40 -15.75 -44.52 -2.47
N ALA A 41 -14.48 -44.26 -2.78
CA ALA A 41 -13.37 -45.08 -2.31
C ALA A 41 -13.26 -45.04 -0.77
N LEU A 42 -13.52 -43.89 -0.13
CA LEU A 42 -13.50 -43.80 1.32
C LEU A 42 -14.59 -44.66 1.97
N ILE A 43 -15.82 -44.61 1.44
CA ILE A 43 -16.95 -45.41 1.94
C ILE A 43 -16.67 -46.90 1.78
N ASP A 44 -16.16 -47.33 0.62
CA ASP A 44 -15.84 -48.74 0.35
C ASP A 44 -14.79 -49.32 1.31
N ASN A 45 -13.95 -48.46 1.89
CA ASN A 45 -12.86 -48.85 2.79
C ASN A 45 -13.14 -48.57 4.27
N ASP A 46 -14.25 -47.91 4.60
CA ASP A 46 -14.65 -47.61 5.98
C ASP A 46 -16.03 -48.20 6.27
N SER A 47 -16.03 -49.41 6.81
CA SER A 47 -17.25 -50.14 7.19
C SER A 47 -18.11 -49.40 8.22
N VAL A 48 -17.51 -48.52 9.04
CA VAL A 48 -18.28 -47.70 9.99
C VAL A 48 -19.02 -46.59 9.25
N LEU A 49 -18.34 -45.93 8.31
CA LEU A 49 -18.97 -44.93 7.45
C LEU A 49 -20.07 -45.54 6.57
N GLU A 50 -19.83 -46.72 6.00
CA GLU A 50 -20.85 -47.45 5.23
C GLU A 50 -22.06 -47.80 6.09
N GLU A 51 -21.86 -48.33 7.30
CA GLU A 51 -22.96 -48.67 8.21
C GLU A 51 -23.79 -47.42 8.61
N LEU A 52 -23.16 -46.25 8.73
CA LEU A 52 -23.89 -45.00 9.00
C LEU A 52 -24.91 -44.68 7.89
N PHE A 53 -24.67 -45.07 6.63
CA PHE A 53 -25.66 -44.87 5.58
C PHE A 53 -26.99 -45.62 5.87
N PHE A 54 -26.90 -46.79 6.50
CA PHE A 54 -28.07 -47.60 6.83
C PHE A 54 -28.65 -47.28 8.20
N SER A 55 -27.79 -47.02 9.18
CA SER A 55 -28.16 -46.84 10.60
C SER A 55 -28.50 -45.39 10.98
N ASP A 56 -27.79 -44.40 10.44
CA ASP A 56 -28.00 -42.97 10.72
C ASP A 56 -27.55 -42.09 9.53
N ARG A 57 -28.46 -41.94 8.57
CA ARG A 57 -28.23 -41.16 7.33
C ARG A 57 -27.86 -39.71 7.58
N VAL A 58 -28.36 -39.11 8.65
CA VAL A 58 -28.05 -37.70 8.95
C VAL A 58 -26.59 -37.57 9.33
N THR A 59 -26.10 -38.47 10.19
CA THR A 59 -24.67 -38.49 10.57
C THR A 59 -23.79 -38.87 9.39
N PHE A 60 -24.21 -39.80 8.54
CA PHE A 60 -23.52 -40.11 7.28
C PHE A 60 -23.32 -38.87 6.39
N PHE A 61 -24.38 -38.14 6.05
CA PHE A 61 -24.24 -36.97 5.18
C PHE A 61 -23.44 -35.83 5.82
N LYS A 62 -23.49 -35.67 7.15
CA LYS A 62 -22.60 -34.74 7.86
C LYS A 62 -21.13 -35.10 7.65
N LYS A 63 -20.79 -36.39 7.76
CA LYS A 63 -19.42 -36.88 7.51
C LYS A 63 -18.99 -36.64 6.07
N VAL A 64 -19.86 -36.89 5.10
CA VAL A 64 -19.59 -36.61 3.68
C VAL A 64 -19.29 -35.13 3.46
N ILE A 65 -20.07 -34.21 4.04
CA ILE A 65 -19.84 -32.76 3.92
C ILE A 65 -18.54 -32.34 4.62
N GLU A 66 -18.23 -32.91 5.80
CA GLU A 66 -16.96 -32.67 6.48
C GLU A 66 -15.76 -33.08 5.60
N GLU A 67 -15.83 -34.26 4.97
CA GLU A 67 -14.78 -34.73 4.06
C GLU A 67 -14.72 -33.91 2.77
N GLN A 68 -15.86 -33.47 2.21
CA GLN A 68 -15.88 -32.55 1.08
C GLN A 68 -15.12 -31.26 1.38
N ASN A 69 -15.40 -30.64 2.52
CA ASN A 69 -14.73 -29.41 2.92
C ASN A 69 -13.23 -29.62 3.10
N LYS A 70 -12.81 -30.73 3.73
CA LYS A 70 -11.38 -31.06 3.85
C LYS A 70 -10.71 -31.28 2.50
N PHE A 71 -11.36 -32.02 1.61
CA PHE A 71 -10.86 -32.33 0.27
C PHE A 71 -10.66 -31.05 -0.55
N VAL A 72 -11.70 -30.21 -0.63
CA VAL A 72 -11.65 -28.93 -1.35
C VAL A 72 -10.59 -28.01 -0.74
N ASN A 73 -10.55 -27.86 0.59
CA ASN A 73 -9.58 -26.99 1.25
C ASN A 73 -8.14 -27.46 1.00
N ALA A 74 -7.87 -28.76 1.06
CA ALA A 74 -6.55 -29.32 0.80
C ALA A 74 -6.06 -29.04 -0.63
N LEU A 75 -6.96 -28.95 -1.60
CA LEU A 75 -6.64 -28.61 -2.98
C LEU A 75 -6.45 -27.10 -3.18
N VAL A 76 -7.31 -26.28 -2.59
CA VAL A 76 -7.40 -24.84 -2.92
C VAL A 76 -6.52 -23.97 -2.03
N GLU A 77 -6.48 -24.23 -0.72
CA GLU A 77 -5.81 -23.37 0.26
C GLU A 77 -4.33 -23.09 -0.05
N PRO A 78 -3.47 -24.09 -0.33
CA PRO A 78 -2.06 -23.83 -0.62
C PRO A 78 -1.86 -23.00 -1.90
N ARG A 79 -2.74 -23.17 -2.89
CA ARG A 79 -2.69 -22.44 -4.17
C ARG A 79 -3.11 -21.00 -4.00
N VAL A 80 -4.20 -20.74 -3.26
CA VAL A 80 -4.65 -19.38 -2.95
C VAL A 80 -3.60 -18.64 -2.12
N ALA A 81 -2.98 -19.31 -1.14
CA ALA A 81 -1.88 -18.73 -0.38
C ALA A 81 -0.70 -18.33 -1.29
N LYS A 82 -0.34 -19.19 -2.24
CA LYS A 82 0.75 -18.91 -3.19
C LYS A 82 0.40 -17.81 -4.18
N VAL A 83 -0.84 -17.75 -4.66
CA VAL A 83 -1.34 -16.65 -5.50
C VAL A 83 -1.15 -15.32 -4.79
N LYS A 84 -1.55 -15.24 -3.52
CA LYS A 84 -1.39 -14.02 -2.72
C LYS A 84 0.08 -13.64 -2.57
N GLU A 85 0.94 -14.60 -2.21
CA GLU A 85 2.38 -14.37 -2.07
C GLU A 85 3.01 -13.84 -3.37
N LEU A 86 2.65 -14.42 -4.52
CA LEU A 86 3.14 -13.97 -5.83
C LEU A 86 2.63 -12.58 -6.19
N GLN A 87 1.36 -12.30 -5.93
CA GLN A 87 0.78 -10.96 -6.15
C GLN A 87 1.48 -9.90 -5.30
N ASP A 88 1.70 -10.16 -4.02
CA ASP A 88 2.42 -9.26 -3.11
C ASP A 88 3.87 -9.03 -3.60
N THR A 89 4.53 -10.10 -4.05
CA THR A 89 5.90 -10.03 -4.60
C THR A 89 5.97 -9.21 -5.89
N ILE A 90 5.05 -9.45 -6.83
CA ILE A 90 4.98 -8.72 -8.10
C ILE A 90 4.70 -7.24 -7.84
N ALA A 91 3.73 -6.94 -6.97
CA ALA A 91 3.38 -5.57 -6.62
C ALA A 91 4.58 -4.83 -6.02
N GLY A 92 5.26 -5.43 -5.03
CA GLY A 92 6.44 -4.83 -4.41
C GLY A 92 7.59 -4.61 -5.40
N LYS A 93 7.87 -5.58 -6.28
CA LYS A 93 8.89 -5.42 -7.33
C LYS A 93 8.52 -4.33 -8.34
N SER A 94 7.25 -4.27 -8.75
CA SER A 94 6.77 -3.27 -9.70
C SER A 94 6.83 -1.85 -9.12
N GLU A 95 6.53 -1.69 -7.82
CA GLU A 95 6.66 -0.40 -7.13
C GLU A 95 8.11 0.06 -7.10
N LEU A 96 9.04 -0.83 -6.73
CA LEU A 96 10.47 -0.50 -6.72
C LEU A 96 11.01 -0.23 -8.14
N ALA A 97 10.53 -0.96 -9.15
CA ALA A 97 10.86 -0.69 -10.55
C ALA A 97 10.41 0.72 -10.96
N ASN A 98 9.20 1.12 -10.57
CA ASN A 98 8.65 2.44 -10.86
C ASN A 98 9.50 3.54 -10.20
N ILE A 99 9.87 3.36 -8.93
CA ILE A 99 10.73 4.31 -8.20
C ILE A 99 12.09 4.45 -8.89
N GLU A 100 12.71 3.34 -9.30
CA GLU A 100 14.00 3.38 -9.99
C GLU A 100 13.87 4.04 -11.37
N ALA A 101 12.77 3.81 -12.09
CA ALA A 101 12.50 4.47 -13.37
C ALA A 101 12.31 5.99 -13.21
N ILE A 102 11.54 6.42 -12.22
CA ILE A 102 11.33 7.84 -11.90
C ILE A 102 12.66 8.51 -11.53
N LYS A 103 13.49 7.84 -10.72
CA LYS A 103 14.83 8.32 -10.37
C LYS A 103 15.72 8.48 -11.60
N GLN A 104 15.71 7.50 -12.51
CA GLN A 104 16.49 7.53 -13.74
C GLN A 104 16.00 8.62 -14.70
N ASP A 105 14.69 8.79 -14.84
CA ASP A 105 14.09 9.86 -15.65
C ASP A 105 14.53 11.24 -15.15
N PHE A 106 14.36 11.50 -13.85
CA PHE A 106 14.80 12.76 -13.24
C PHE A 106 16.30 12.99 -13.44
N GLN A 107 17.14 11.97 -13.20
CA GLN A 107 18.59 12.09 -13.36
C GLN A 107 19.00 12.31 -14.83
N SER A 108 18.20 11.84 -15.79
CA SER A 108 18.43 12.12 -17.21
C SER A 108 18.11 13.57 -17.60
N ARG A 109 17.14 14.18 -16.92
CA ARG A 109 16.75 15.59 -17.08
C ARG A 109 17.67 16.55 -16.31
N HIS A 110 18.19 16.10 -15.18
CA HIS A 110 19.04 16.86 -14.26
C HIS A 110 20.36 16.12 -13.96
N PRO A 111 21.24 15.94 -14.97
CA PRO A 111 22.49 15.19 -14.80
C PRO A 111 23.47 15.85 -13.81
N GLU A 112 23.31 17.15 -13.55
CA GLU A 112 24.07 17.94 -12.58
C GLU A 112 23.67 17.68 -11.12
N VAL A 113 22.46 17.15 -10.89
CA VAL A 113 21.90 17.00 -9.54
C VAL A 113 22.32 15.65 -8.94
N ASN A 114 22.90 15.70 -7.75
CA ASN A 114 23.19 14.50 -6.98
C ASN A 114 21.92 14.01 -6.25
N ILE A 115 21.31 12.96 -6.78
CA ILE A 115 20.10 12.33 -6.21
C ILE A 115 20.25 12.00 -4.71
N LYS A 116 21.44 11.57 -4.27
CA LYS A 116 21.65 11.23 -2.86
C LYS A 116 21.57 12.46 -1.96
N GLU A 117 22.09 13.58 -2.42
CA GLU A 117 21.99 14.86 -1.71
C GLU A 117 20.55 15.34 -1.69
N LEU A 118 19.83 15.21 -2.80
CA LEU A 118 18.42 15.58 -2.87
C LEU A 118 17.54 14.77 -1.89
N ILE A 119 17.78 13.46 -1.78
CA ILE A 119 17.11 12.61 -0.80
C ILE A 119 17.50 13.00 0.64
N ALA A 120 18.77 13.31 0.88
CA ALA A 120 19.25 13.74 2.20
C ALA A 120 18.63 15.09 2.61
N PHE A 121 18.50 16.02 1.68
CA PHE A 121 17.84 17.31 1.87
C PHE A 121 16.37 17.11 2.27
N PHE A 122 15.62 16.27 1.53
CA PHE A 122 14.25 15.92 1.87
C PHE A 122 14.13 15.33 3.29
N ALA A 123 15.02 14.41 3.65
CA ALA A 123 14.94 13.69 4.92
C ALA A 123 15.35 14.54 6.13
N ASN A 124 16.36 15.41 5.97
CA ASN A 124 17.02 16.06 7.11
C ASN A 124 16.78 17.57 7.19
N GLU A 125 16.49 18.24 6.08
CA GLU A 125 16.46 19.70 5.99
C GLU A 125 15.05 20.25 5.81
N LEU A 126 14.13 19.47 5.21
CA LEU A 126 12.75 19.90 5.05
C LEU A 126 11.91 19.74 6.34
N PRO A 127 11.09 20.74 6.71
CA PRO A 127 10.14 20.61 7.81
C PRO A 127 9.14 19.47 7.59
N GLN A 128 8.73 18.79 8.66
CA GLN A 128 7.81 17.64 8.56
C GLN A 128 6.52 17.96 7.79
N ARG A 129 5.96 19.16 7.96
CA ARG A 129 4.76 19.59 7.22
C ARG A 129 4.98 19.55 5.70
N VAL A 130 6.14 20.01 5.23
CA VAL A 130 6.51 20.02 3.81
C VAL A 130 6.81 18.60 3.32
N GLN A 131 7.47 17.78 4.14
CA GLN A 131 7.67 16.36 3.80
C GLN A 131 6.35 15.63 3.58
N GLU A 132 5.36 15.84 4.44
CA GLU A 132 4.03 15.23 4.31
C GLU A 132 3.27 15.74 3.08
N GLU A 133 3.41 17.03 2.76
CA GLU A 133 2.84 17.60 1.53
C GLU A 133 3.43 16.94 0.28
N ILE A 134 4.75 16.79 0.21
CA ILE A 134 5.43 16.09 -0.90
C ILE A 134 5.01 14.61 -0.96
N LYS A 135 4.94 13.91 0.17
CA LYS A 135 4.49 12.50 0.22
C LYS A 135 3.03 12.31 -0.20
N SER A 136 2.20 13.35 -0.10
CA SER A 136 0.80 13.30 -0.53
C SER A 136 0.62 13.46 -2.05
N GLN A 137 1.66 13.90 -2.76
CA GLN A 137 1.66 14.04 -4.22
C GLN A 137 1.96 12.70 -4.91
N PRO A 138 1.62 12.56 -6.21
CA PRO A 138 2.07 11.43 -7.00
C PRO A 138 3.59 11.26 -6.95
N ILE A 139 4.05 10.02 -6.83
CA ILE A 139 5.48 9.71 -6.66
C ILE A 139 6.33 10.16 -7.84
N GLU A 140 5.73 10.28 -9.02
CA GLU A 140 6.35 10.81 -10.24
C GLU A 140 6.82 12.26 -10.06
N ALA A 141 6.13 13.05 -9.23
CA ALA A 141 6.49 14.44 -8.96
C ALA A 141 7.52 14.58 -7.84
N PHE A 142 7.90 13.48 -7.15
CA PHE A 142 8.71 13.54 -5.93
C PHE A 142 10.03 14.29 -6.13
N PHE A 143 10.87 13.84 -7.08
CA PHE A 143 12.18 14.46 -7.27
C PHE A 143 12.09 15.89 -7.79
N ASP A 144 11.11 16.19 -8.65
CA ASP A 144 10.89 17.53 -9.17
C ASP A 144 10.52 18.53 -8.06
N LEU A 145 9.60 18.14 -7.16
CA LEU A 145 9.19 18.98 -6.03
C LEU A 145 10.33 19.20 -5.03
N VAL A 146 11.08 18.15 -4.70
CA VAL A 146 12.24 18.29 -3.79
C VAL A 146 13.30 19.18 -4.44
N TYR A 147 13.53 19.03 -5.74
CA TYR A 147 14.49 19.84 -6.49
C TYR A 147 14.09 21.30 -6.57
N GLU A 148 12.83 21.63 -6.79
CA GLU A 148 12.34 23.00 -6.81
C GLU A 148 12.63 23.72 -5.48
N ILE A 149 12.36 23.06 -4.36
CA ILE A 149 12.62 23.62 -3.03
C ILE A 149 14.12 23.72 -2.76
N TYR A 150 14.90 22.71 -3.18
CA TYR A 150 16.36 22.72 -3.05
C TYR A 150 16.99 23.86 -3.86
N ALA A 151 16.54 24.06 -5.10
CA ALA A 151 17.03 25.14 -5.97
C ALA A 151 16.65 26.51 -5.42
N ALA A 152 15.43 26.68 -4.88
CA ALA A 152 14.99 27.93 -4.28
C ALA A 152 15.84 28.32 -3.05
N GLN A 153 16.16 27.38 -2.16
CA GLN A 153 16.99 27.65 -0.98
C GLN A 153 18.45 27.95 -1.34
N ASN A 154 19.02 27.26 -2.32
CA ASN A 154 20.40 27.51 -2.75
C ASN A 154 20.53 28.74 -3.65
N ALA A 155 19.45 29.19 -4.29
CA ALA A 155 19.43 30.46 -5.04
C ALA A 155 19.50 31.68 -4.11
N GLU A 156 19.06 31.56 -2.84
CA GLU A 156 19.15 32.62 -1.83
C GLU A 156 20.59 32.83 -1.28
N GLU A 157 21.56 31.94 -1.58
CA GLU A 157 22.98 32.10 -1.20
C GLU A 157 23.88 32.71 -2.30
N ALA A 158 23.35 33.02 -3.49
CA ALA A 158 24.08 33.76 -4.51
C ALA A 158 23.94 35.29 -4.30
N PRO A 159 25.02 36.09 -4.42
CA PRO A 159 24.88 37.54 -4.40
C PRO A 159 24.03 37.99 -5.60
N SER A 160 22.96 38.69 -5.28
CA SER A 160 21.83 39.20 -6.08
C SER A 160 22.10 39.55 -7.54
N GLU A 161 21.17 39.14 -8.43
CA GLU A 161 20.67 40.00 -9.51
C GLU A 161 19.24 39.58 -9.91
N GLU A 162 18.30 40.53 -9.73
CA GLU A 162 16.98 40.65 -10.36
C GLU A 162 15.81 39.71 -9.98
N SER A 163 15.00 40.18 -9.02
CA SER A 163 13.59 39.78 -8.85
C SER A 163 12.68 40.38 -9.93
N PRO A 164 11.55 39.71 -10.24
CA PRO A 164 10.25 40.38 -10.30
C PRO A 164 9.22 39.71 -9.35
N PRO A 165 8.09 40.39 -9.06
CA PRO A 165 7.56 40.52 -7.70
C PRO A 165 6.66 39.38 -7.22
N GLU A 166 6.69 39.21 -5.90
CA GLU A 166 5.83 38.40 -5.04
C GLU A 166 4.33 38.61 -5.30
N ASP A 167 3.59 37.50 -5.35
CA ASP A 167 2.14 37.47 -5.10
C ASP A 167 1.86 36.41 -4.02
N LEU A 168 2.27 36.72 -2.79
CA LEU A 168 1.80 36.02 -1.59
C LEU A 168 0.85 36.96 -0.82
N PRO A 169 -0.40 36.55 -0.54
CA PRO A 169 -1.40 37.43 0.06
C PRO A 169 -0.99 37.85 1.48
N ALA A 170 -1.07 39.15 1.73
CA ALA A 170 -0.69 39.82 2.97
C ALA A 170 -1.30 39.13 4.22
N GLN A 171 -0.43 38.79 5.18
CA GLN A 171 -0.84 38.39 6.52
C GLN A 171 -1.68 39.50 7.16
N ALA A 172 -2.88 39.15 7.62
CA ALA A 172 -3.76 40.05 8.35
C ALA A 172 -3.07 40.56 9.63
N GLN A 173 -2.93 41.88 9.74
CA GLN A 173 -2.46 42.58 10.94
C GLN A 173 -3.39 42.24 12.12
N GLY A 174 -2.90 41.42 13.04
CA GLY A 174 -3.49 41.27 14.37
C GLY A 174 -3.30 42.56 15.16
N VAL A 175 -4.39 43.24 15.47
CA VAL A 175 -4.40 44.41 16.36
C VAL A 175 -3.94 43.97 17.75
N ALA A 176 -2.82 44.52 18.20
CA ALA A 176 -2.39 44.43 19.59
C ALA A 176 -3.38 45.21 20.48
N VAL A 177 -4.15 44.50 21.30
CA VAL A 177 -4.83 45.14 22.45
C VAL A 177 -3.84 45.14 23.60
N ASP A 178 -3.29 46.33 23.83
CA ASP A 178 -2.44 46.65 24.96
C ASP A 178 -3.22 46.50 26.27
N SER A 179 -2.62 45.75 27.18
CA SER A 179 -3.14 45.47 28.51
C SER A 179 -2.41 46.35 29.51
N GLN A 180 -3.06 47.38 30.06
CA GLN A 180 -2.68 47.93 31.36
C GLN A 180 -3.79 48.71 32.10
N GLN A 181 -4.03 48.22 33.32
CA GLN A 181 -4.38 48.92 34.56
C GLN A 181 -5.85 49.28 34.89
N SER A 182 -6.44 48.39 35.69
CA SER A 182 -6.95 48.61 37.07
C SER A 182 -7.21 50.04 37.53
N ASP A 183 -8.45 50.35 37.97
CA ASP A 183 -8.73 50.42 39.42
C ASP A 183 -10.20 50.74 39.82
N THR A 184 -10.63 50.03 40.86
CA THR A 184 -11.58 50.41 41.93
C THR A 184 -13.09 50.62 41.67
N ASN A 185 -13.85 49.67 42.26
CA ASN A 185 -14.82 49.90 43.34
C ASN A 185 -16.08 50.74 43.04
N SER A 186 -17.23 50.08 42.90
CA SER A 186 -18.41 50.22 43.78
C SER A 186 -19.73 49.95 43.05
N GLY A 187 -20.54 49.02 43.58
CA GLY A 187 -21.98 49.25 43.69
C GLY A 187 -22.91 48.62 42.65
N ALA A 188 -23.76 47.74 43.18
CA ALA A 188 -25.15 47.48 42.77
C ALA A 188 -25.41 46.46 41.65
N LEU A 189 -25.86 45.27 42.08
CA LEU A 189 -26.87 44.45 41.41
C LEU A 189 -28.14 45.31 41.13
N PRO A 190 -28.92 45.02 40.08
CA PRO A 190 -29.98 44.02 40.25
C PRO A 190 -30.23 43.08 39.07
N MET A 191 -30.75 41.93 39.46
CA MET A 191 -31.45 40.92 38.67
C MET A 191 -32.43 41.51 37.66
N ASN A 192 -32.53 40.90 36.48
CA ASN A 192 -33.86 40.62 35.94
C ASN A 192 -33.89 39.32 35.14
N ARG A 193 -34.65 38.36 35.66
CA ARG A 193 -35.19 37.22 34.92
C ARG A 193 -36.40 37.72 34.14
N GLN A 194 -36.45 37.43 32.83
CA GLN A 194 -37.67 36.96 32.15
C GLN A 194 -37.25 35.96 31.09
#